data_AF-A0A7J7NK24-F1
#
_entry.id   AF-A0A7J7NK24-F1
#
_cell.length_a   1.000
_cell.length_b   1.000
_cell.length_c   1.000
_cell.angle_alpha   90.00
_cell.angle_beta   90.00
_cell.angle_gamma   90.00
#
_symmetry.space_group_name_H-M   'P 1'
#
loop_
_entity.id
_entity.type
_entity.pdbx_description
1 polymer ?
#
loop_
_entity_poly.entity_id
_entity_poly.type
_entity_poly.pdbx_seq_one_letter_code
_entity_poly.pdbx_strand_id
1 'polypeptide(L)'
;MDHYFLDLMLEKIRAGQRNEKLLTKIAWADMTKKMNEKYKNMNDDKEILKNRHKKLRNIYTILKALLDQSGFEWDDEKHMVIADSYIWDEYLKEHPEAKTM
;
A
#
# COMPACT_ATOMS: atom_id res chain seq x y z
N MET A 1 -4.48 -3.70 -10.93
CA MET A 1 -3.25 -4.50 -10.71
C MET A 1 -2.89 -4.51 -9.23
N ASP A 2 -2.73 -3.34 -8.61
CA ASP A 2 -2.43 -3.25 -7.18
C ASP A 2 -3.55 -3.81 -6.29
N HIS A 3 -4.83 -3.60 -6.63
CA HIS A 3 -5.96 -4.24 -5.91
C HIS A 3 -5.86 -5.78 -5.92
N TYR A 4 -5.63 -6.39 -7.08
CA TYR A 4 -5.47 -7.84 -7.16
C TYR A 4 -4.23 -8.34 -6.40
N PHE A 5 -3.14 -7.56 -6.44
CA PHE A 5 -1.95 -7.88 -5.65
C PHE A 5 -2.22 -7.78 -4.14
N LEU A 6 -2.97 -6.78 -3.69
CA LEU A 6 -3.44 -6.65 -2.30
C LEU A 6 -4.34 -7.82 -1.89
N ASP A 7 -5.27 -8.24 -2.75
CA ASP A 7 -6.14 -9.40 -2.52
C ASP A 7 -5.33 -10.68 -2.31
N LEU A 8 -4.32 -10.92 -3.18
CA LEU A 8 -3.41 -12.04 -3.03
C LEU A 8 -2.62 -11.96 -1.71
N MET A 9 -2.13 -10.79 -1.33
CA MET A 9 -1.43 -10.63 -0.04
C MET A 9 -2.36 -10.92 1.14
N LEU A 10 -3.62 -10.45 1.09
CA LEU A 10 -4.64 -10.73 2.11
C LEU A 10 -4.95 -12.22 2.21
N GLU A 11 -5.08 -12.92 1.07
CA GLU A 11 -5.24 -14.38 1.02
C GLU A 11 -4.10 -15.09 1.76
N LYS A 12 -2.84 -14.73 1.48
CA LYS A 12 -1.67 -15.35 2.12
C LYS A 12 -1.56 -15.06 3.61
N ILE A 13 -1.93 -13.85 4.03
CA ILE A 13 -1.96 -13.49 5.45
C ILE A 13 -3.05 -14.29 6.18
N ARG A 14 -4.26 -14.36 5.62
CA ARG A 14 -5.39 -15.12 6.19
C ARG A 14 -5.12 -16.62 6.25
N ALA A 15 -4.39 -17.16 5.29
CA ALA A 15 -3.97 -18.57 5.26
C ALA A 15 -2.82 -18.90 6.23
N GLY A 16 -2.39 -17.96 7.08
CA GLY A 16 -1.34 -18.19 8.07
C GLY A 16 0.08 -18.29 7.48
N GLN A 17 0.27 -17.94 6.19
CA GLN A 17 1.57 -18.04 5.51
C GLN A 17 2.48 -16.83 5.78
N ARG A 18 2.45 -16.34 7.03
CA ARG A 18 3.24 -15.21 7.54
C ARG A 18 4.06 -15.69 8.74
N ASN A 19 5.38 -15.48 8.70
CA ASN A 19 6.25 -15.70 9.86
C ASN A 19 6.40 -14.37 10.59
N GLU A 20 5.88 -14.29 11.83
CA GLU A 20 5.91 -13.18 12.80
C GLU A 20 5.53 -11.78 12.25
N LYS A 21 6.19 -11.28 11.19
CA LYS A 21 5.88 -10.03 10.49
C LYS A 21 5.97 -10.10 8.96
N LEU A 22 6.48 -11.17 8.35
CA LEU A 22 6.87 -11.24 6.93
C LEU A 22 6.18 -12.39 6.17
N LEU A 23 5.83 -12.15 4.90
CA LEU A 23 5.36 -13.19 3.99
C LEU A 23 6.47 -14.19 3.68
N THR A 24 6.15 -15.48 3.73
CA THR A 24 7.12 -16.56 3.49
C THR A 24 7.62 -16.56 2.04
N LYS A 25 8.78 -17.19 1.79
CA LYS A 25 9.32 -17.36 0.43
C LYS A 25 8.32 -18.07 -0.50
N ILE A 26 7.56 -19.03 0.04
CA ILE A 26 6.52 -19.77 -0.67
C ILE A 26 5.35 -18.84 -1.06
N ALA A 27 4.89 -18.01 -0.13
CA ALA A 27 3.83 -17.03 -0.41
C ALA A 27 4.25 -16.06 -1.52
N TRP A 28 5.50 -15.57 -1.51
CA TRP A 28 6.02 -14.71 -2.58
C TRP A 28 6.06 -15.41 -3.93
N ALA A 29 6.56 -16.66 -4.00
CA ALA A 29 6.62 -17.40 -5.25
C ALA A 29 5.22 -17.66 -5.84
N ASP A 30 4.25 -18.01 -4.99
CA ASP A 30 2.86 -18.21 -5.41
C ASP A 30 2.22 -16.92 -5.93
N MET A 31 2.40 -15.80 -5.23
CA MET A 31 1.90 -14.49 -5.68
C MET A 31 2.54 -14.06 -7.01
N THR A 32 3.86 -14.24 -7.17
CA THR A 32 4.55 -13.95 -8.42
C THR A 32 3.99 -14.77 -9.58
N LYS A 33 3.75 -16.07 -9.37
CA LYS A 33 3.14 -16.94 -10.37
C LYS A 33 1.73 -16.46 -10.74
N LYS A 34 0.85 -16.25 -9.76
CA LYS A 34 -0.53 -15.78 -9.98
C LYS A 34 -0.59 -14.40 -10.66
N MET A 35 0.35 -13.51 -10.36
CA MET A 35 0.47 -12.21 -11.02
C MET A 35 0.88 -12.34 -12.48
N ASN A 36 1.90 -13.14 -12.78
CA ASN A 36 2.38 -13.39 -14.14
C ASN A 36 1.34 -14.15 -15.00
N GLU A 37 0.59 -15.07 -14.42
CA GLU A 37 -0.50 -15.78 -15.11
C GLU A 37 -1.66 -14.84 -15.48
N LYS A 38 -2.06 -13.96 -14.55
CA LYS A 38 -3.16 -13.01 -14.78
C LYS A 38 -2.77 -11.88 -15.72
N TYR A 39 -1.54 -11.38 -15.58
CA TYR A 39 -1.00 -10.29 -16.37
C TYR A 39 0.16 -10.83 -17.21
N LYS A 40 -0.19 -11.59 -18.25
CA LYS A 40 0.71 -12.36 -19.15
C LYS A 40 1.95 -11.63 -19.70
N ASN A 41 2.03 -10.31 -19.55
CA ASN A 41 3.10 -9.45 -20.08
C ASN A 41 3.94 -8.76 -18.99
N MET A 42 3.81 -9.13 -17.72
CA MET A 42 4.52 -8.40 -16.67
C MET A 42 6.00 -8.78 -16.54
N ASN A 43 6.38 -10.04 -16.85
CA ASN A 43 7.72 -10.55 -16.49
C ASN A 43 8.12 -10.12 -15.07
N ASP A 44 7.14 -10.07 -14.14
CA ASP A 44 7.36 -9.49 -12.83
C ASP A 44 8.30 -10.43 -12.08
N ASP A 45 9.53 -9.96 -11.88
CA ASP A 45 10.44 -10.57 -10.92
C ASP A 45 9.86 -10.33 -9.52
N LYS A 46 10.12 -11.28 -8.62
CA LYS A 46 9.82 -11.17 -7.19
C LYS A 46 10.30 -9.83 -6.60
N GLU A 47 11.41 -9.28 -7.08
CA GLU A 47 11.91 -7.97 -6.64
C GLU A 47 11.00 -6.80 -7.05
N ILE A 48 10.35 -6.88 -8.22
CA ILE A 48 9.36 -5.88 -8.66
C ILE A 48 8.14 -5.90 -7.72
N LEU A 49 7.63 -7.09 -7.39
CA LEU A 49 6.51 -7.23 -6.46
C LEU A 49 6.86 -6.80 -5.03
N LYS A 50 8.10 -7.05 -4.57
CA LYS A 50 8.58 -6.52 -3.30
C LYS A 50 8.66 -5.00 -3.30
N ASN A 51 9.16 -4.39 -4.37
CA ASN A 51 9.21 -2.93 -4.51
C ASN A 51 7.80 -2.32 -4.52
N ARG A 52 6.85 -2.96 -5.22
CA ARG A 52 5.45 -2.58 -5.20
C ARG A 52 4.85 -2.69 -3.78
N HIS A 53 5.11 -3.78 -3.07
CA HIS A 53 4.67 -3.92 -1.68
C HIS A 53 5.29 -2.84 -0.78
N LYS A 54 6.58 -2.51 -0.94
CA LYS A 54 7.23 -1.41 -0.20
C LYS A 54 6.53 -0.07 -0.48
N LYS A 55 6.23 0.22 -1.75
CA LYS A 55 5.49 1.44 -2.14
C LYS A 55 4.11 1.50 -1.48
N LEU A 56 3.33 0.42 -1.58
CA LEU A 56 1.99 0.33 -0.97
C LEU A 56 2.04 0.52 0.55
N ARG A 57 3.04 -0.07 1.22
CA ARG A 57 3.25 0.11 2.66
C ARG A 57 3.62 1.54 3.01
N ASN A 58 4.41 2.23 2.18
CA ASN A 58 4.76 3.63 2.40
C ASN A 58 3.51 4.52 2.28
N ILE A 59 2.71 4.31 1.23
CA ILE A 59 1.43 5.00 1.03
C ILE A 59 0.52 4.77 2.25
N TYR A 60 0.34 3.52 2.67
CA TYR A 60 -0.46 3.21 3.86
C TYR A 60 0.05 3.92 5.11
N THR A 61 1.36 3.96 5.33
CA THR A 61 1.96 4.66 6.48
C THR A 61 1.65 6.15 6.45
N ILE A 62 1.75 6.79 5.28
CA ILE A 62 1.42 8.21 5.09
C ILE A 62 -0.06 8.46 5.35
N LEU A 63 -0.94 7.69 4.71
CA LEU A 63 -2.40 7.83 4.90
C LEU A 63 -2.79 7.60 6.36
N LYS A 64 -2.17 6.64 7.03
CA LYS A 64 -2.42 6.37 8.44
C LYS A 64 -1.97 7.52 9.33
N ALA A 65 -0.79 8.10 9.06
CA ALA A 65 -0.30 9.27 9.78
C ALA A 65 -1.21 10.50 9.58
N LEU A 66 -1.70 10.72 8.35
CA LEU A 66 -2.67 11.77 8.07
C LEU A 66 -3.97 11.54 8.84
N LEU A 67 -4.54 10.33 8.79
CA LEU A 67 -5.79 9.99 9.50
C LEU A 67 -5.66 9.99 11.03
N ASP A 68 -4.45 9.92 11.57
CA ASP A 68 -4.20 10.06 13.01
C ASP A 68 -4.10 11.55 13.43
N GLN A 69 -4.04 12.49 12.47
CA GLN A 69 -4.11 13.93 12.71
C GLN A 69 -5.57 14.42 12.76
N SER A 70 -5.83 15.42 13.60
CA SER A 70 -7.16 16.01 13.71
C SER A 70 -7.54 16.76 12.43
N GLY A 71 -8.76 16.54 11.94
CA GLY A 71 -9.30 17.23 10.75
C GLY A 71 -9.05 16.51 9.43
N PHE A 72 -8.32 15.39 9.42
CA PHE A 72 -8.24 14.50 8.27
C PHE A 72 -9.22 13.34 8.40
N GLU A 73 -9.90 13.04 7.31
CA GLU A 73 -10.90 11.99 7.22
C GLU A 73 -10.70 11.14 5.97
N TRP A 74 -11.22 9.92 5.99
CA TRP A 74 -11.19 9.04 4.83
C TRP A 74 -12.49 9.18 4.04
N ASP A 75 -12.38 9.53 2.76
CA ASP A 75 -13.50 9.56 1.82
C ASP A 75 -13.63 8.19 1.15
N ASP A 76 -14.63 7.41 1.57
CA ASP A 76 -14.91 6.09 1.03
C ASP A 76 -15.36 6.11 -0.44
N GLU A 77 -15.95 7.21 -0.93
CA GLU A 77 -16.39 7.31 -2.33
C GLU A 77 -15.20 7.62 -3.25
N LYS A 78 -14.33 8.52 -2.81
CA LYS A 78 -13.14 8.92 -3.57
C LYS A 78 -11.92 8.04 -3.31
N HIS A 79 -12.00 7.16 -2.31
CA HIS A 79 -10.91 6.32 -1.82
C HIS A 79 -9.62 7.12 -1.51
N MET A 80 -9.76 8.24 -0.81
CA MET A 80 -8.64 9.12 -0.47
C MET A 80 -8.83 9.84 0.86
N VAL A 81 -7.73 10.34 1.43
CA VAL A 81 -7.79 11.22 2.60
C VAL A 81 -8.22 12.62 2.16
N ILE A 82 -9.24 13.16 2.83
CA ILE A 82 -9.76 14.51 2.66
C ILE A 82 -9.59 15.30 3.95
N ALA A 83 -9.46 16.62 3.80
CA ALA A 83 -9.45 17.59 4.90
C ALA A 83 -9.77 18.97 4.31
N ASP A 84 -10.18 19.90 5.16
CA ASP A 84 -10.36 21.29 4.76
C ASP A 84 -9.03 21.90 4.30
N SER A 85 -9.10 22.88 3.39
CA SER A 85 -7.90 23.49 2.81
C SER A 85 -6.97 24.11 3.86
N TYR A 86 -7.52 24.66 4.95
CA TYR A 86 -6.72 25.24 6.02
C TYR A 86 -5.95 24.17 6.82
N ILE A 87 -6.52 22.97 6.99
CA ILE A 87 -5.86 21.83 7.65
C ILE A 87 -4.69 21.34 6.78
N TRP A 88 -4.87 21.28 5.46
CA TRP A 88 -3.77 20.97 4.53
C TRP A 88 -2.65 22.00 4.60
N ASP A 89 -2.98 23.29 4.63
CA ASP A 89 -1.98 24.37 4.72
C ASP A 89 -1.21 24.36 6.04
N GLU A 90 -1.86 24.00 7.14
CA GLU A 90 -1.22 23.84 8.45
C GLU A 90 -0.30 22.61 8.47
N TYR A 91 -0.79 21.47 7.99
CA TYR A 91 0.01 20.24 7.87
C TYR A 91 1.25 20.44 6.99
N LEU A 92 1.13 21.13 5.86
CA LEU A 92 2.26 21.38 4.94
C LEU A 92 3.29 22.38 5.52
N LYS A 93 2.92 23.22 6.49
CA LYS A 93 3.89 24.06 7.22
C LYS A 93 4.74 23.23 8.18
N GLU A 94 4.13 22.24 8.83
CA GLU A 94 4.80 21.35 9.78
C GLU A 94 5.58 20.23 9.09
N HIS A 95 5.16 19.85 7.88
CA HIS A 95 5.77 18.78 7.07
C HIS A 95 6.18 19.25 5.66
N PRO A 96 7.19 20.13 5.51
CA PRO A 96 7.63 20.65 4.22
C PRO A 96 8.03 19.56 3.21
N GLU A 97 8.52 18.41 3.71
CA GLU A 97 8.88 17.24 2.90
C GLU A 97 7.69 16.64 2.14
N ALA A 98 6.47 16.79 2.65
CA ALA A 98 5.26 16.29 2.01
C ALA A 98 4.88 17.09 0.75
N LYS A 99 5.43 18.30 0.59
CA LYS A 99 5.24 19.14 -0.61
C LYS A 99 5.95 18.58 -1.86
N THR A 100 6.91 17.68 -1.66
CA THR A 100 7.78 17.11 -2.71
C THR A 100 7.53 15.63 -3.00
N MET A 101 6.51 15.03 -2.38
CA MET A 101 6.11 13.63 -2.62
C MET A 101 5.24 13.46 -3.86
#